data_AF-A0A952DQU9-F1
#
_entry.id   AF-A0A952DQU9-F1
#
_cell.length_a   1.000
_cell.length_b   1.000
_cell.length_c   1.000
_cell.angle_alpha   90.00
_cell.angle_beta   90.00
_cell.angle_gamma   90.00
#
_symmetry.space_group_name_H-M   'P 1'
#
loop_
_entity.id
_entity.type
_entity.pdbx_description
1 polymer ?
#
loop_
_entity_poly.entity_id
_entity_poly.type
_entity_poly.pdbx_seq_one_letter_code
_entity_poly.pdbx_strand_id
1 'polypeptide(L)'
;MKRCVLLALTASVFGAGAPMAQPLPITPVYQSAPVPQALPVAQQYQYAEPDLGGGFIEFLFRGGQPRGHRYEGGPAMQPMSAPPVLQPHVLEQPAMMPPPPPPAMHVYGDPRALPGVAAEPARPAVDPRYFKQVVAYDGREKPGTVIIDTPRRFLLLVQPGGKAIRYGIGVGRPGFTWAGVKSITRKAEWPDWRPPDEMLKRRPDLPSFMAGGPNNPLGARAMYLGSTLYRIHGSNEPWTIGQAVSSGCIRMRNEDVVDLYERVKVGTKVVVI
;
A
#
# COMPACT_ATOMS: atom_id res chain seq x y z
N MET A 1 37.31 -28.98 -54.62
CA MET A 1 37.53 -28.47 -55.98
C MET A 1 36.94 -29.45 -56.99
N LYS A 2 35.82 -29.10 -57.64
CA LYS A 2 35.36 -29.70 -58.90
C LYS A 2 34.39 -28.70 -59.55
N ARG A 3 34.86 -28.07 -60.63
CA ARG A 3 34.08 -27.24 -61.54
C ARG A 3 33.39 -28.15 -62.55
N CYS A 4 32.14 -27.85 -62.91
CA CYS A 4 31.58 -28.21 -64.21
C CYS A 4 30.80 -27.01 -64.74
N VAL A 5 31.12 -26.64 -65.97
CA VAL A 5 30.66 -25.47 -66.72
C VAL A 5 30.00 -25.99 -68.00
N LEU A 6 29.01 -25.24 -68.47
CA LEU A 6 28.41 -25.22 -69.83
C LEU A 6 27.46 -26.37 -70.20
N LEU A 7 26.22 -26.05 -70.58
CA LEU A 7 25.88 -25.53 -71.91
C LEU A 7 24.45 -24.93 -71.91
N ALA A 8 24.29 -23.81 -72.62
CA ALA A 8 23.02 -23.18 -72.91
C ALA A 8 22.34 -23.88 -74.10
N LEU A 9 21.01 -24.00 -74.07
CA LEU A 9 20.20 -23.97 -75.29
C LEU A 9 18.96 -23.10 -75.04
N THR A 10 18.86 -22.08 -75.88
CA THR A 10 17.77 -21.12 -75.97
C THR A 10 16.58 -21.73 -76.71
N ALA A 11 15.37 -21.51 -76.19
CA ALA A 11 14.15 -21.51 -77.00
C ALA A 11 13.23 -20.41 -76.47
N SER A 12 13.14 -19.32 -77.24
CA SER A 12 12.19 -18.24 -77.03
C SER A 12 10.82 -18.66 -77.55
N VAL A 13 9.78 -18.52 -76.74
CA VAL A 13 8.40 -18.44 -77.21
C VAL A 13 7.78 -17.19 -76.62
N PHE A 14 7.42 -16.26 -77.49
CA PHE A 14 6.64 -15.07 -77.18
C PHE A 14 5.20 -15.47 -76.85
N GLY A 15 4.74 -15.12 -75.65
CA GLY A 15 3.34 -15.17 -75.25
C GLY A 15 2.96 -13.85 -74.60
N ALA A 16 2.29 -12.99 -75.37
CA ALA A 16 1.61 -11.81 -74.84
C ALA A 16 0.33 -12.27 -74.13
N GLY A 17 0.11 -11.84 -72.88
CA GLY A 17 -1.13 -12.17 -72.18
C GLY A 17 -1.22 -11.67 -70.75
N ALA A 18 -1.97 -10.58 -70.60
CA ALA A 18 -2.58 -10.02 -69.39
C ALA A 18 -1.65 -9.32 -68.35
N PRO A 19 -1.97 -8.07 -67.96
CA PRO A 19 -1.24 -7.38 -66.92
C PRO A 19 -1.47 -8.09 -65.58
N MET A 20 -0.38 -8.46 -64.93
CA MET A 20 -0.41 -8.86 -63.53
C MET A 20 -1.03 -7.73 -62.72
N ALA A 21 -2.18 -8.00 -62.10
CA ALA A 21 -2.71 -7.17 -61.04
C ALA A 21 -1.65 -7.07 -59.94
N GLN A 22 -1.02 -5.90 -59.85
CA GLN A 22 -0.11 -5.62 -58.75
C GLN A 22 -0.93 -5.66 -57.45
N PRO A 23 -0.52 -6.43 -56.44
CA PRO A 23 -1.15 -6.32 -55.14
C PRO A 23 -0.95 -4.88 -54.64
N LEU A 24 -2.05 -4.23 -54.27
CA LEU A 24 -2.03 -2.89 -53.69
C LEU A 24 -1.03 -2.85 -52.53
N PRO A 25 -0.25 -1.76 -52.35
CA PRO A 25 0.55 -1.59 -51.16
C PRO A 25 -0.40 -1.47 -49.96
N ILE A 26 -0.53 -2.55 -49.20
CA ILE A 26 -1.01 -2.51 -47.82
C ILE A 26 0.05 -1.75 -47.04
N THR A 27 -0.04 -0.42 -47.03
CA THR A 27 0.54 0.36 -45.95
C THR A 27 -0.15 -0.09 -44.67
N PRO A 28 0.55 -0.65 -43.67
CA PRO A 28 -0.03 -0.75 -42.36
C PRO A 28 -0.29 0.69 -41.91
N VAL A 29 -1.57 1.07 -41.86
CA VAL A 29 -1.97 2.21 -41.04
C VAL A 29 -1.69 1.76 -39.62
N TYR A 30 -0.49 2.05 -39.12
CA TYR A 30 -0.28 2.16 -37.69
C TYR A 30 -1.12 3.36 -37.26
N GLN A 31 -2.39 3.09 -36.97
CA GLN A 31 -3.14 3.95 -36.10
C GLN A 31 -2.37 3.86 -34.78
N SER A 32 -1.57 4.89 -34.48
CA SER A 32 -1.01 5.04 -33.15
C SER A 32 -2.19 4.95 -32.21
N ALA A 33 -2.31 3.84 -31.50
CA ALA A 33 -3.19 3.78 -30.34
C ALA A 33 -2.87 5.03 -29.52
N PRO A 34 -3.86 5.78 -29.03
CA PRO A 34 -3.57 6.88 -28.14
C PRO A 34 -2.69 6.32 -27.03
N VAL A 35 -1.49 6.90 -26.91
CA VAL A 35 -0.61 6.65 -25.77
C VAL A 35 -1.53 6.73 -24.54
N PRO A 36 -1.63 5.68 -23.70
CA PRO A 36 -2.38 5.82 -22.46
C PRO A 36 -1.79 7.03 -21.79
N GLN A 37 -2.60 8.09 -21.66
CA GLN A 37 -2.17 9.29 -20.96
C GLN A 37 -1.61 8.78 -19.64
N ALA A 38 -0.34 9.10 -19.38
CA ALA A 38 0.32 8.73 -18.16
C ALA A 38 -0.65 9.09 -17.04
N LEU A 39 -1.02 8.07 -16.24
CA LEU A 39 -1.83 8.26 -15.04
C LEU A 39 -1.29 9.50 -14.34
N PRO A 40 -2.16 10.46 -13.97
CA PRO A 40 -1.69 11.73 -13.45
C PRO A 40 -0.70 11.45 -12.33
N VAL A 41 0.51 11.97 -12.54
CA VAL A 41 1.59 12.01 -11.56
C VAL A 41 0.95 12.28 -10.21
N ALA A 42 1.19 11.35 -9.29
CA ALA A 42 0.86 11.40 -7.87
C ALA A 42 0.16 12.70 -7.50
N GLN A 43 -1.19 12.70 -7.53
CA GLN A 43 -1.89 13.57 -6.60
C GLN A 43 -1.29 13.21 -5.25
N GLN A 44 -0.47 14.12 -4.73
CA GLN A 44 -0.06 14.08 -3.35
C GLN A 44 -1.33 13.82 -2.58
N TYR A 45 -1.44 12.62 -2.01
CA TYR A 45 -2.40 12.40 -0.94
C TYR A 45 -1.94 13.36 0.14
N GLN A 46 -2.42 14.61 0.08
CA GLN A 46 -2.65 15.39 1.27
C GLN A 46 -3.67 14.58 2.04
N TYR A 47 -3.18 13.58 2.77
CA TYR A 47 -3.73 13.29 4.06
C TYR A 47 -3.61 14.62 4.79
N ALA A 48 -4.64 15.46 4.70
CA ALA A 48 -4.97 16.30 5.83
C ALA A 48 -5.08 15.28 6.96
N GLU A 49 -4.01 15.15 7.76
CA GLU A 49 -3.88 14.14 8.81
C GLU A 49 -5.19 14.21 9.59
N PRO A 50 -6.15 13.29 9.34
CA PRO A 50 -7.29 13.21 10.23
C PRO A 50 -6.64 12.91 11.56
N ASP A 51 -7.15 13.44 12.66
CA ASP A 51 -6.71 12.94 13.96
C ASP A 51 -6.95 11.41 13.97
N LEU A 52 -5.89 10.62 13.67
CA LEU A 52 -5.94 9.20 13.29
C LEU A 52 -6.21 8.29 14.49
N GLY A 53 -6.97 8.78 15.49
CA GLY A 53 -7.22 8.07 16.74
C GLY A 53 -5.91 7.68 17.42
N GLY A 54 -4.99 8.65 17.54
CA GLY A 54 -3.68 8.42 18.13
C GLY A 54 -3.76 8.15 19.64
N GLY A 55 -2.80 7.41 20.17
CA GLY A 55 -2.72 7.11 21.59
C GLY A 55 -3.16 5.69 21.94
N PHE A 56 -3.64 4.89 21.00
CA PHE A 56 -4.01 3.49 21.21
C PHE A 56 -2.80 2.60 21.53
N ILE A 57 -1.66 2.74 20.84
CA ILE A 57 -0.47 1.94 21.19
C ILE A 57 0.16 2.50 22.47
N GLU A 58 0.21 3.81 22.68
CA GLU A 58 0.63 4.35 23.98
C GLU A 58 -0.27 3.86 25.11
N PHE A 59 -1.59 3.86 24.92
CA PHE A 59 -2.56 3.31 25.85
C PHE A 59 -2.28 1.84 26.14
N LEU A 60 -2.08 1.03 25.10
CA LEU A 60 -1.79 -0.41 25.23
C LEU A 60 -0.51 -0.69 26.02
N PHE A 61 0.54 0.12 25.84
CA PHE A 61 1.90 -0.27 26.25
C PHE A 61 2.59 0.63 27.27
N ARG A 62 2.16 1.90 27.43
CA ARG A 62 2.76 2.85 28.39
C ARG A 62 1.90 3.11 29.63
N GLY A 63 0.64 2.68 29.64
CA GLY A 63 -0.27 2.91 30.77
C GLY A 63 -0.69 4.37 30.86
N GLY A 64 -1.91 4.66 30.40
CA GLY A 64 -2.52 5.99 30.41
C GLY A 64 -3.90 5.89 29.79
N GLN A 65 -4.82 6.82 30.06
CA GLN A 65 -6.09 6.92 29.34
C GLN A 65 -5.83 7.33 27.87
N PRO A 66 -6.61 6.85 26.89
CA PRO A 66 -6.49 7.36 25.53
C PRO A 66 -6.85 8.85 25.60
N ARG A 67 -5.91 9.71 25.23
CA ARG A 67 -6.19 11.15 25.18
C ARG A 67 -6.91 11.39 23.87
N GLY A 68 -8.22 11.65 23.97
CA GLY A 68 -9.09 11.86 22.82
C GLY A 68 -9.89 10.60 22.49
N HIS A 69 -11.20 10.73 22.59
CA HIS A 69 -12.24 9.76 22.18
C HIS A 69 -12.35 8.47 23.02
N ARG A 70 -13.49 8.36 23.71
CA ARG A 70 -14.06 7.08 24.12
C ARG A 70 -14.11 6.21 22.86
N TYR A 71 -13.51 5.01 22.90
CA TYR A 71 -13.64 4.02 21.82
C TYR A 71 -15.07 3.46 21.79
N GLU A 72 -16.07 4.34 21.58
CA GLU A 72 -17.37 3.95 21.08
C GLU A 72 -17.17 3.63 19.61
N GLY A 73 -17.44 2.38 19.21
CA GLY A 73 -17.29 1.91 17.84
C GLY A 73 -17.94 2.91 16.90
N GLY A 74 -17.11 3.59 16.10
CA GLY A 74 -17.60 4.47 15.04
C GLY A 74 -18.53 3.70 14.11
N PRO A 75 -19.51 4.37 13.48
CA PRO A 75 -20.49 3.68 12.64
C PRO A 75 -19.75 2.89 11.58
N ALA A 76 -20.10 1.61 11.45
CA ALA A 76 -19.64 0.78 10.35
C ALA A 76 -19.95 1.52 9.04
N MET A 77 -18.93 1.82 8.24
CA MET A 77 -19.19 2.24 6.86
C MET A 77 -19.94 1.09 6.18
N GLN A 78 -21.15 1.39 5.72
CA GLN A 78 -21.95 0.45 4.95
C GLN A 78 -21.14 0.00 3.73
N PRO A 79 -21.23 -1.28 3.32
CA PRO A 79 -20.59 -1.71 2.09
C PRO A 79 -21.18 -0.91 0.93
N MET A 80 -20.34 -0.18 0.19
CA MET A 80 -20.76 0.43 -1.06
C MET A 80 -21.22 -0.69 -2.00
N SER A 81 -22.52 -0.75 -2.27
CA SER A 81 -23.12 -1.60 -3.29
C SER A 81 -22.50 -1.26 -4.66
N ALA A 82 -22.22 -2.28 -5.45
CA ALA A 82 -21.78 -2.14 -6.84
C ALA A 82 -22.76 -1.25 -7.64
N PRO A 83 -22.28 -0.45 -8.61
CA PRO A 83 -23.17 0.37 -9.42
C PRO A 83 -24.09 -0.52 -10.27
N PRO A 84 -25.35 -0.12 -10.51
CA PRO A 84 -26.25 -0.90 -11.33
C PRO A 84 -25.80 -0.88 -12.80
N VAL A 85 -25.98 -2.02 -13.48
CA VAL A 85 -25.84 -2.16 -14.93
C VAL A 85 -26.94 -1.34 -15.60
N LEU A 86 -26.54 -0.35 -16.41
CA LEU A 86 -27.47 0.45 -17.23
C LEU A 86 -28.08 -0.42 -18.34
N GLN A 87 -29.41 -0.47 -18.41
CA GLN A 87 -30.14 -0.91 -19.61
C GLN A 87 -30.39 0.30 -20.53
N PRO A 88 -30.40 0.12 -21.87
CA PRO A 88 -30.59 1.24 -22.78
C PRO A 88 -32.08 1.53 -22.95
N HIS A 89 -32.55 2.69 -22.49
CA HIS A 89 -33.82 3.27 -22.91
C HIS A 89 -33.60 4.62 -23.60
N VAL A 90 -34.41 4.81 -24.64
CA VAL A 90 -34.31 5.82 -25.70
C VAL A 90 -34.61 7.22 -25.18
N LEU A 91 -33.97 8.20 -25.82
CA LEU A 91 -33.92 9.64 -25.56
C LEU A 91 -35.29 10.34 -25.45
N GLU A 92 -35.48 11.08 -24.35
CA GLU A 92 -36.20 12.36 -24.33
C GLU A 92 -35.50 13.28 -23.31
N GLN A 93 -35.03 14.45 -23.76
CA GLN A 93 -34.36 15.44 -22.91
C GLN A 93 -35.38 16.49 -22.42
N PRO A 94 -35.68 16.60 -21.12
CA PRO A 94 -36.23 17.82 -20.55
C PRO A 94 -35.09 18.75 -20.10
N ALA A 95 -35.30 20.05 -20.30
CA ALA A 95 -34.33 21.11 -20.04
C ALA A 95 -33.77 21.10 -18.60
N MET A 96 -32.46 21.28 -18.49
CA MET A 96 -31.71 21.45 -17.24
C MET A 96 -32.21 22.68 -16.47
N MET A 97 -32.70 22.51 -15.24
CA MET A 97 -32.70 23.59 -14.25
C MET A 97 -31.27 23.75 -13.70
N PRO A 98 -30.75 24.97 -13.50
CA PRO A 98 -29.48 25.14 -12.80
C PRO A 98 -29.61 24.68 -11.34
N PRO A 99 -28.54 24.10 -10.74
CA PRO A 99 -28.57 23.72 -9.33
C PRO A 99 -28.77 24.96 -8.45
N PRO A 100 -29.46 24.84 -7.30
CA PRO A 100 -29.56 25.95 -6.36
C PRO A 100 -28.17 26.36 -5.84
N PRO A 101 -27.95 27.65 -5.55
CA PRO A 101 -26.69 28.09 -4.97
C PRO A 101 -26.46 27.40 -3.62
N PRO A 102 -25.19 27.19 -3.22
CA PRO A 102 -24.89 26.64 -1.90
C PRO A 102 -25.49 27.53 -0.81
N PRO A 103 -25.94 26.96 0.32
CA PRO A 103 -26.46 27.77 1.42
C PRO A 103 -25.38 28.78 1.84
N ALA A 104 -25.78 30.05 1.93
CA ALA A 104 -24.93 31.12 2.40
C ALA A 104 -24.31 30.72 3.75
N MET A 105 -22.98 30.65 3.80
CA MET A 105 -22.22 30.49 5.03
C MET A 105 -22.61 31.65 5.95
N HIS A 106 -23.41 31.36 6.98
CA HIS A 106 -23.53 32.25 8.12
C HIS A 106 -22.16 32.32 8.78
N VAL A 107 -21.45 33.41 8.52
CA VAL A 107 -20.26 33.81 9.27
C VAL A 107 -20.72 34.16 10.68
N TYR A 108 -20.76 33.17 11.57
CA TYR A 108 -20.71 33.41 13.01
C TYR A 108 -19.26 33.21 13.46
N GLY A 109 -18.51 34.30 13.45
CA GLY A 109 -17.19 34.38 14.04
C GLY A 109 -17.07 35.67 14.84
N ASP A 110 -17.59 35.67 16.06
CA ASP A 110 -17.13 36.60 17.10
C ASP A 110 -15.69 36.16 17.49
N PRO A 111 -14.67 37.03 17.47
CA PRO A 111 -13.27 36.65 17.70
C PRO A 111 -12.92 36.33 19.17
N ARG A 112 -13.89 35.94 19.99
CA ARG A 112 -13.62 35.42 21.33
C ARG A 112 -13.38 33.92 21.28
N ALA A 113 -12.09 33.57 21.33
CA ALA A 113 -11.59 32.22 21.54
C ALA A 113 -12.47 31.43 22.51
N LEU A 114 -12.92 30.25 22.09
CA LEU A 114 -13.47 29.25 23.00
C LEU A 114 -12.38 28.90 24.01
N PRO A 115 -12.56 29.19 25.31
CA PRO A 115 -11.59 28.77 26.31
C PRO A 115 -11.76 27.26 26.52
N GLY A 116 -10.79 26.45 26.06
CA GLY A 116 -10.72 25.05 26.48
C GLY A 116 -10.21 24.02 25.47
N VAL A 117 -10.09 24.33 24.18
CA VAL A 117 -9.36 23.44 23.27
C VAL A 117 -7.89 23.85 23.27
N ALA A 118 -7.16 23.36 24.26
CA ALA A 118 -5.70 23.36 24.16
C ALA A 118 -5.35 22.67 22.82
N ALA A 119 -4.65 23.37 21.94
CA ALA A 119 -4.07 22.75 20.75
C ALA A 119 -3.31 21.50 21.22
N GLU A 120 -3.70 20.34 20.71
CA GLU A 120 -3.02 19.08 21.03
C GLU A 120 -1.53 19.27 20.73
N PRO A 121 -0.60 18.94 21.66
CA PRO A 121 0.81 19.09 21.38
C PRO A 121 1.15 18.30 20.12
N ALA A 122 1.78 18.96 19.15
CA ALA A 122 2.15 18.34 17.88
C ALA A 122 2.89 17.02 18.15
N ARG A 123 2.35 15.91 17.64
CA ARG A 123 2.95 14.60 17.83
C ARG A 123 4.37 14.62 17.24
N PRO A 124 5.35 13.95 17.87
CA PRO A 124 6.73 13.98 17.38
C PRO A 124 6.79 13.44 15.95
N ALA A 125 7.45 14.16 15.06
CA ALA A 125 7.69 13.65 13.72
C ALA A 125 8.56 12.38 13.79
N VAL A 126 8.33 11.45 12.86
CA VAL A 126 9.19 10.27 12.71
C VAL A 126 10.59 10.73 12.33
N ASP A 127 11.60 10.23 13.04
CA ASP A 127 13.01 10.50 12.72
C ASP A 127 13.29 10.08 11.25
N PRO A 128 13.72 11.01 10.37
CA PRO A 128 13.91 10.76 8.95
C PRO A 128 14.85 9.59 8.62
N ARG A 129 15.71 9.16 9.54
CA ARG A 129 16.56 7.97 9.34
C ARG A 129 15.76 6.69 9.15
N TYR A 130 14.50 6.67 9.60
CA TYR A 130 13.57 5.55 9.47
C TYR A 130 12.75 5.58 8.18
N PHE A 131 12.96 6.57 7.31
CA PHE A 131 12.29 6.60 6.01
C PHE A 131 12.88 5.56 5.06
N LYS A 132 12.05 5.12 4.11
CA LYS A 132 12.43 4.19 3.05
C LYS A 132 13.67 4.68 2.29
N GLN A 133 14.69 3.83 2.20
CA GLN A 133 15.95 4.13 1.53
C GLN A 133 16.48 2.89 0.81
N VAL A 134 17.16 3.07 -0.32
CA VAL A 134 17.96 2.00 -0.93
C VAL A 134 19.35 2.04 -0.32
N VAL A 135 19.83 0.89 0.16
CA VAL A 135 21.14 0.75 0.80
C VAL A 135 21.95 -0.36 0.14
N ALA A 136 23.26 -0.34 0.32
CA ALA A 136 24.11 -1.48 -0.03
C ALA A 136 23.75 -2.69 0.87
N TYR A 137 23.87 -3.89 0.31
CA TYR A 137 23.64 -5.15 1.00
C TYR A 137 24.71 -6.17 0.61
N ASP A 138 25.50 -6.56 1.60
CA ASP A 138 26.61 -7.52 1.53
C ASP A 138 26.30 -8.82 2.29
N GLY A 139 25.07 -8.96 2.79
CA GLY A 139 24.63 -10.15 3.51
C GLY A 139 24.39 -11.37 2.61
N ARG A 140 24.15 -12.51 3.26
CA ARG A 140 24.06 -13.83 2.59
C ARG A 140 22.70 -14.17 1.98
N GLU A 141 21.66 -13.39 2.27
CA GLU A 141 20.30 -13.73 1.85
C GLU A 141 20.08 -13.39 0.37
N LYS A 142 19.25 -14.18 -0.31
CA LYS A 142 18.98 -14.00 -1.74
C LYS A 142 17.97 -12.87 -1.98
N PRO A 143 18.00 -12.22 -3.16
CA PRO A 143 16.97 -11.26 -3.56
C PRO A 143 15.55 -11.78 -3.34
N GLY A 144 14.66 -10.90 -2.87
CA GLY A 144 13.28 -11.23 -2.50
C GLY A 144 13.12 -11.71 -1.05
N THR A 145 14.21 -11.88 -0.29
CA THR A 145 14.14 -12.16 1.15
C THR A 145 13.86 -10.89 1.96
N VAL A 146 13.01 -11.00 2.97
CA VAL A 146 12.79 -9.96 3.98
C VAL A 146 13.65 -10.26 5.20
N ILE A 147 14.40 -9.27 5.68
CA ILE A 147 15.20 -9.35 6.89
C ILE A 147 14.69 -8.31 7.87
N ILE A 148 14.43 -8.71 9.11
CA ILE A 148 14.07 -7.83 10.21
C ILE A 148 15.29 -7.76 11.13
N ASP A 149 15.96 -6.62 11.14
CA ASP A 149 17.05 -6.29 12.06
C ASP A 149 16.43 -5.61 13.29
N THR A 150 16.13 -6.42 14.32
CA THR A 150 15.42 -5.96 15.52
C THR A 150 16.24 -4.94 16.31
N PRO A 151 17.56 -5.13 16.54
CA PRO A 151 18.37 -4.16 17.28
C PRO A 151 18.45 -2.80 16.59
N ARG A 152 18.61 -2.77 15.26
CA ARG A 152 18.71 -1.51 14.50
C ARG A 152 17.36 -0.95 14.09
N ARG A 153 16.29 -1.73 14.26
CA ARG A 153 14.89 -1.36 13.95
C ARG A 153 14.70 -1.01 12.49
N PHE A 154 15.27 -1.86 11.64
CA PHE A 154 15.11 -1.78 10.21
C PHE A 154 14.58 -3.10 9.64
N LEU A 155 13.74 -2.99 8.63
CA LEU A 155 13.40 -4.09 7.74
C LEU A 155 14.12 -3.87 6.41
N LEU A 156 14.76 -4.92 5.88
CA LEU A 156 15.41 -4.92 4.59
C LEU A 156 14.70 -5.89 3.65
N LEU A 157 14.33 -5.42 2.47
CA LEU A 157 13.95 -6.26 1.34
C LEU A 157 15.16 -6.39 0.41
N VAL A 158 15.77 -7.57 0.37
CA VAL A 158 16.96 -7.82 -0.45
C VAL A 158 16.64 -7.65 -1.93
N GLN A 159 17.48 -6.91 -2.63
CA GLN A 159 17.39 -6.66 -4.07
C GLN A 159 18.58 -7.28 -4.81
N PRO A 160 18.48 -7.50 -6.13
CA PRO A 160 19.63 -7.83 -6.96
C PRO A 160 20.71 -6.73 -6.91
N GLY A 161 21.94 -7.08 -7.30
CA GLY A 161 23.04 -6.12 -7.44
C GLY A 161 23.62 -5.60 -6.13
N GLY A 162 23.60 -6.41 -5.06
CA GLY A 162 24.19 -6.06 -3.77
C GLY A 162 23.48 -4.90 -3.07
N LYS A 163 22.16 -4.82 -3.21
CA LYS A 163 21.33 -3.74 -2.65
C LYS A 163 20.19 -4.30 -1.81
N ALA A 164 19.61 -3.47 -0.96
CA ALA A 164 18.34 -3.74 -0.31
C ALA A 164 17.51 -2.46 -0.20
N ILE A 165 16.18 -2.59 -0.17
CA ILE A 165 15.30 -1.50 0.27
C ILE A 165 15.17 -1.62 1.78
N ARG A 166 15.59 -0.58 2.50
CA ARG A 166 15.52 -0.47 3.95
C ARG A 166 14.31 0.38 4.35
N TYR A 167 13.54 -0.09 5.32
CA TYR A 167 12.40 0.58 5.92
C TYR A 167 12.61 0.67 7.44
N GLY A 168 12.18 1.76 8.07
CA GLY A 168 12.11 1.83 9.52
C GLY A 168 10.96 0.99 10.07
N ILE A 169 11.18 0.38 11.24
CA ILE A 169 10.16 -0.44 11.91
C ILE A 169 10.00 -0.09 13.40
N GLY A 170 8.80 -0.29 13.92
CA GLY A 170 8.55 -0.45 15.35
C GLY A 170 8.58 -1.93 15.72
N VAL A 171 9.16 -2.27 16.87
CA VAL A 171 9.41 -3.67 17.28
C VAL A 171 8.80 -3.98 18.65
N GLY A 172 8.86 -5.25 19.02
CA GLY A 172 8.46 -5.71 20.35
C GLY A 172 9.27 -5.02 21.45
N ARG A 173 8.61 -4.74 22.58
CA ARG A 173 9.32 -4.36 23.82
C ARG A 173 10.22 -5.52 24.30
N PRO A 174 11.20 -5.26 25.18
CA PRO A 174 11.99 -6.33 25.80
C PRO A 174 11.08 -7.44 26.37
N GLY A 175 11.43 -8.70 26.12
CA GLY A 175 10.61 -9.87 26.47
C GLY A 175 9.53 -10.26 25.44
N PHE A 176 9.33 -9.45 24.39
CA PHE A 176 8.44 -9.75 23.25
C PHE A 176 9.20 -9.83 21.91
N THR A 177 10.53 -9.76 21.95
CA THR A 177 11.40 -9.95 20.80
C THR A 177 11.58 -11.43 20.49
N TRP A 178 11.74 -11.76 19.22
CA TRP A 178 11.97 -13.13 18.76
C TRP A 178 12.92 -13.12 17.57
N ALA A 179 13.59 -14.25 17.32
CA ALA A 179 14.50 -14.43 16.20
C ALA A 179 14.19 -15.74 15.46
N GLY A 180 14.68 -15.87 14.23
CA GLY A 180 14.55 -17.08 13.42
C GLY A 180 13.92 -16.83 12.05
N VAL A 181 13.49 -17.92 11.41
CA VAL A 181 12.97 -17.89 10.03
C VAL A 181 11.48 -18.16 10.01
N LYS A 182 10.75 -17.35 9.24
CA LYS A 182 9.33 -17.51 8.92
C LYS A 182 9.08 -17.31 7.43
N SER A 183 7.84 -17.50 7.02
CA SER A 183 7.36 -17.15 5.69
C SER A 183 6.09 -16.32 5.80
N ILE A 184 5.85 -15.49 4.80
CA ILE A 184 4.56 -14.80 4.66
C ILE A 184 3.52 -15.85 4.26
N THR A 185 2.52 -16.10 5.11
CA THR A 185 1.47 -17.11 4.85
C THR A 185 0.17 -16.50 4.36
N ARG A 186 -0.09 -15.25 4.73
CA ARG A 186 -1.28 -14.50 4.30
C ARG A 186 -0.96 -13.03 4.16
N LYS A 187 -1.71 -12.36 3.30
CA LYS A 187 -1.69 -10.93 3.05
C LYS A 187 -3.11 -10.38 3.16
N ALA A 188 -3.26 -9.19 3.74
CA ALA A 188 -4.54 -8.48 3.79
C ALA A 188 -4.37 -6.97 3.64
N GLU A 189 -5.31 -6.37 2.91
CA GLU A 189 -5.54 -4.93 2.85
C GLU A 189 -6.57 -4.56 3.91
N TRP A 190 -6.37 -3.41 4.57
CA TRP A 190 -7.22 -2.91 5.66
C TRP A 190 -7.69 -4.03 6.60
N PRO A 191 -6.76 -4.74 7.25
CA PRO A 191 -7.10 -5.92 8.04
C PRO A 191 -7.93 -5.55 9.27
N ASP A 192 -8.93 -6.35 9.57
CA ASP A 192 -9.59 -6.32 10.87
C ASP A 192 -8.61 -6.65 12.00
N TRP A 193 -8.85 -6.02 13.16
CA TRP A 193 -8.09 -6.25 14.37
C TRP A 193 -8.96 -6.88 15.45
N ARG A 194 -8.43 -7.97 16.02
CA ARG A 194 -8.94 -8.62 17.22
C ARG A 194 -7.77 -8.72 18.19
N PRO A 195 -7.84 -8.09 19.37
CA PRO A 195 -6.79 -8.23 20.37
C PRO A 195 -6.66 -9.70 20.79
N PRO A 196 -5.44 -10.20 21.04
CA PRO A 196 -5.25 -11.53 21.60
C PRO A 196 -5.93 -11.66 22.98
N ASP A 197 -6.41 -12.86 23.31
CA ASP A 197 -7.10 -13.11 24.59
C ASP A 197 -6.27 -12.70 25.81
N GLU A 198 -4.95 -12.92 25.77
CA GLU A 198 -4.03 -12.52 26.83
C GLU A 198 -3.97 -10.98 27.00
N MET A 199 -4.13 -10.24 25.90
CA MET A 199 -4.23 -8.78 25.93
C MET A 199 -5.55 -8.35 26.55
N LEU A 200 -6.67 -8.98 26.17
CA LEU A 200 -8.00 -8.71 26.76
C LEU A 200 -8.04 -9.04 28.26
N LYS A 201 -7.38 -10.10 28.71
CA LYS A 201 -7.25 -10.43 30.14
C LYS A 201 -6.54 -9.34 30.94
N ARG A 202 -5.50 -8.73 30.37
CA ARG A 202 -4.78 -7.61 31.01
C ARG A 202 -5.51 -6.28 30.87
N ARG A 203 -6.26 -6.11 29.79
CA ARG A 203 -6.91 -4.86 29.37
C ARG A 203 -8.34 -5.17 28.93
N PRO A 204 -9.25 -5.45 29.88
CA PRO A 204 -10.65 -5.75 29.59
C PRO A 204 -11.42 -4.53 29.05
N ASP A 205 -10.81 -3.34 29.16
CA ASP A 205 -11.26 -2.06 28.61
C ASP A 205 -11.07 -1.93 27.08
N LEU A 206 -10.36 -2.88 26.44
CA LEU A 206 -10.18 -2.86 24.99
C LEU A 206 -11.42 -3.34 24.22
N PRO A 207 -11.67 -2.79 23.02
CA PRO A 207 -12.67 -3.35 22.13
C PRO A 207 -12.25 -4.77 21.70
N SER A 208 -13.19 -5.71 21.70
CA SER A 208 -12.96 -7.10 21.26
C SER A 208 -12.77 -7.22 19.73
N PHE A 209 -13.12 -6.16 19.00
CA PHE A 209 -13.03 -6.09 17.55
C PHE A 209 -12.90 -4.64 17.09
N MET A 210 -12.05 -4.42 16.08
CA MET A 210 -12.02 -3.21 15.29
C MET A 210 -11.99 -3.57 13.80
N ALA A 211 -12.90 -3.01 13.04
CA ALA A 211 -12.92 -3.17 11.59
C ALA A 211 -11.67 -2.52 10.94
N GLY A 212 -11.30 -2.98 9.76
CA GLY A 212 -10.28 -2.32 8.94
C GLY A 212 -10.58 -0.84 8.69
N GLY A 213 -9.56 0.01 8.78
CA GLY A 213 -9.69 1.45 8.52
C GLY A 213 -8.56 2.28 9.13
N PRO A 214 -8.58 3.61 8.95
CA PRO A 214 -7.50 4.51 9.39
C PRO A 214 -7.19 4.46 10.89
N ASN A 215 -8.22 4.22 11.71
CA ASN A 215 -8.08 4.13 13.18
C ASN A 215 -7.66 2.72 13.66
N ASN A 216 -7.54 1.76 12.75
CA ASN A 216 -7.17 0.39 13.11
C ASN A 216 -5.66 0.31 13.40
N PRO A 217 -5.24 -0.32 14.52
CA PRO A 217 -3.83 -0.39 14.92
C PRO A 217 -2.94 -1.23 13.99
N LEU A 218 -3.55 -2.00 13.08
CA LEU A 218 -2.85 -2.73 12.03
C LEU A 218 -2.55 -1.89 10.79
N GLY A 219 -3.17 -0.71 10.66
CA GLY A 219 -2.97 0.20 9.55
C GLY A 219 -3.44 -0.36 8.20
N ALA A 220 -2.80 0.12 7.12
CA ALA A 220 -3.29 -0.10 5.76
C ALA A 220 -3.09 -1.54 5.22
N ARG A 221 -2.08 -2.27 5.72
CA ARG A 221 -1.73 -3.63 5.24
C ARG A 221 -1.23 -4.51 6.38
N ALA A 222 -1.43 -5.81 6.27
CA ALA A 222 -0.77 -6.82 7.10
C ALA A 222 -0.29 -8.03 6.31
N MET A 223 0.87 -8.54 6.70
CA MET A 223 1.51 -9.77 6.25
C MET A 223 1.70 -10.69 7.44
N TYR A 224 1.11 -11.88 7.39
CA TYR A 224 1.05 -12.83 8.50
C TYR A 224 2.20 -13.82 8.41
N LEU A 225 2.82 -14.15 9.54
CA LEU A 225 4.07 -14.90 9.59
C LEU A 225 3.87 -16.32 10.10
N GLY A 226 3.99 -17.30 9.20
CA GLY A 226 3.84 -18.72 9.53
C GLY A 226 2.46 -19.04 10.13
N SER A 227 2.47 -19.92 11.13
CA SER A 227 1.32 -20.24 12.00
C SER A 227 1.28 -19.40 13.29
N THR A 228 2.04 -18.31 13.35
CA THR A 228 2.18 -17.49 14.56
C THR A 228 1.15 -16.36 14.61
N LEU A 229 1.07 -15.68 15.75
CA LEU A 229 0.32 -14.44 15.88
C LEU A 229 1.09 -13.22 15.31
N TYR A 230 2.37 -13.37 14.98
CA TYR A 230 3.22 -12.28 14.52
C TYR A 230 2.90 -11.86 13.08
N ARG A 231 3.02 -10.54 12.85
CA ARG A 231 2.69 -9.89 11.60
C ARG A 231 3.69 -8.78 11.32
N ILE A 232 3.92 -8.51 10.03
CA ILE A 232 4.43 -7.22 9.57
C ILE A 232 3.21 -6.42 9.14
N HIS A 233 2.99 -5.24 9.71
CA HIS A 233 1.78 -4.45 9.45
C HIS A 233 2.03 -2.95 9.51
N GLY A 234 1.06 -2.19 9.01
CA GLY A 234 1.06 -0.73 9.07
C GLY A 234 0.84 -0.19 10.48
N SER A 235 0.54 1.10 10.57
CA SER A 235 0.33 1.76 11.86
C SER A 235 -0.51 3.02 11.67
N ASN A 236 -1.47 3.24 12.56
CA ASN A 236 -2.17 4.52 12.69
C ASN A 236 -1.40 5.54 13.55
N GLU A 237 -0.21 5.17 14.04
CA GLU A 237 0.62 5.99 14.91
C GLU A 237 2.08 5.97 14.44
N PRO A 238 2.38 6.65 13.32
CA PRO A 238 3.68 6.59 12.66
C PRO A 238 4.83 7.06 13.57
N TRP A 239 4.59 7.96 14.53
CA TRP A 239 5.60 8.44 15.50
C TRP A 239 6.15 7.33 16.41
N THR A 240 5.51 6.15 16.45
CA THR A 240 6.01 4.95 17.17
C THR A 240 7.07 4.16 16.40
N ILE A 241 7.32 4.48 15.12
CA ILE A 241 8.37 3.84 14.32
C ILE A 241 9.75 4.18 14.88
N GLY A 242 10.63 3.17 14.96
CA GLY A 242 11.91 3.29 15.65
C GLY A 242 11.84 3.07 17.16
N GLN A 243 10.67 2.68 17.69
CA GLN A 243 10.48 2.38 19.11
C GLN A 243 10.19 0.90 19.38
N ALA A 244 10.32 0.46 20.65
CA ALA A 244 10.10 -0.91 21.10
C ALA A 244 8.83 -0.97 21.95
N VAL A 245 7.67 -0.85 21.29
CA VAL A 245 6.36 -0.66 21.92
C VAL A 245 5.31 -1.64 21.42
N SER A 246 5.68 -2.80 20.86
CA SER A 246 4.71 -3.82 20.43
C SER A 246 4.77 -5.09 21.30
N SER A 247 3.79 -5.98 21.12
CA SER A 247 3.80 -7.36 21.64
C SER A 247 4.52 -8.36 20.73
N GLY A 248 5.44 -7.89 19.86
CA GLY A 248 6.27 -8.73 19.00
C GLY A 248 5.91 -8.73 17.51
N CYS A 249 4.82 -8.06 17.13
CA CYS A 249 4.57 -7.70 15.72
C CYS A 249 5.52 -6.60 15.27
N ILE A 250 5.77 -6.54 13.96
CA ILE A 250 6.62 -5.55 13.30
C ILE A 250 5.73 -4.48 12.70
N ARG A 251 5.86 -3.25 13.19
CA ARG A 251 5.08 -2.08 12.76
C ARG A 251 5.85 -1.29 11.72
N MET A 252 5.17 -0.78 10.71
CA MET A 252 5.70 0.07 9.66
C MET A 252 4.80 1.29 9.48
N ARG A 253 5.32 2.36 8.86
CA ARG A 253 4.46 3.43 8.34
C ARG A 253 3.54 2.86 7.26
N ASN A 254 2.38 3.48 7.05
CA ASN A 254 1.40 2.96 6.08
C ASN A 254 1.96 2.98 4.64
N GLU A 255 2.67 4.03 4.26
CA GLU A 255 3.27 4.16 2.93
C GLU A 255 4.33 3.07 2.69
N ASP A 256 5.11 2.75 3.73
CA ASP A 256 6.18 1.76 3.67
C ASP A 256 5.64 0.32 3.65
N VAL A 257 4.59 0.03 4.44
CA VAL A 257 3.99 -1.32 4.41
C VAL A 257 3.25 -1.56 3.10
N VAL A 258 2.62 -0.54 2.51
CA VAL A 258 1.99 -0.65 1.19
C VAL A 258 3.05 -0.96 0.13
N ASP A 259 4.16 -0.22 0.11
CA ASP A 259 5.27 -0.50 -0.80
C ASP A 259 5.84 -1.91 -0.63
N LEU A 260 6.09 -2.36 0.61
CA LEU A 260 6.56 -3.72 0.88
C LEU A 260 5.53 -4.77 0.43
N TYR A 261 4.25 -4.54 0.74
CA TYR A 261 3.15 -5.44 0.42
C TYR A 261 3.07 -5.72 -1.08
N GLU A 262 3.21 -4.71 -1.93
CA GLU A 262 3.17 -4.92 -3.39
C GLU A 262 4.37 -5.71 -3.92
N ARG A 263 5.51 -5.64 -3.24
CA ARG A 263 6.76 -6.28 -3.69
C ARG A 263 6.89 -7.74 -3.27
N VAL A 264 6.30 -8.13 -2.15
CA VAL A 264 6.46 -9.48 -1.58
C VAL A 264 5.24 -10.36 -1.81
N LYS A 265 5.48 -11.67 -1.88
CA LYS A 265 4.45 -12.67 -2.16
C LYS A 265 4.20 -13.54 -0.94
N VAL A 266 3.04 -14.21 -0.91
CA VAL A 266 2.87 -15.37 -0.03
C VAL A 266 3.97 -16.39 -0.37
N GLY A 267 4.61 -16.95 0.65
CA GLY A 267 5.80 -17.79 0.55
C GLY A 267 7.13 -17.04 0.68
N THR A 268 7.16 -15.71 0.64
CA THR A 268 8.39 -14.93 0.85
C THR A 268 9.04 -15.29 2.19
N LYS A 269 10.34 -15.61 2.15
CA LYS A 269 11.17 -15.88 3.33
C LYS A 269 11.35 -14.60 4.15
N VAL A 270 11.15 -14.73 5.45
CA VAL A 270 11.36 -13.68 6.45
C VAL A 270 12.39 -14.17 7.46
N VAL A 271 13.46 -13.42 7.66
CA VAL A 271 14.53 -13.72 8.62
C VAL A 271 14.54 -12.64 9.69
N VAL A 272 14.47 -13.02 10.96
CA VAL A 272 14.53 -12.09 12.09
C VAL A 272 15.82 -12.30 12.86
N ILE A 273 16.57 -11.22 13.03
CA ILE A 273 17.86 -11.14 13.72
C ILE A 273 17.83 -10.12 14.84
#